data_AF-A0AAV6SH41-F1
#
_entry.id   AF-A0AAV6SH41-F1
#
_cell.length_a   1.000
_cell.length_b   1.000
_cell.length_c   1.000
_cell.angle_alpha   90.00
_cell.angle_beta   90.00
_cell.angle_gamma   90.00
#
_symmetry.space_group_name_H-M   'P 1'
#
loop_
_entity.id
_entity.type
_entity.pdbx_description
1 polymer ?
#
loop_
_entity_poly.entity_id
_entity_poly.type
_entity_poly.pdbx_seq_one_letter_code
_entity_poly.pdbx_strand_id
1 'polypeptide(L)'
;MKDCDSCLSLTADDDVHSQSTTNMATSSNYWEDLRKEARQLENELDLKLVSFSKLCTSYSSSNSREQRTRNSSSSQDNMLVAMTTELQQLLANLSAVNDKMAEYTSTPGVSSHNAALMHTLQRHRDILQDYTHEFHKTQSNFFSLREREDLLGSVHRDIESYKSSSGVNNRKTELFLKEHEHLRNSDSLIDNAISIAMATKENITFQRGMLKSIQTRVTTLASILFYHFSSLLTLYKNVNVHPYLNATINHMTTHKLSMSV
;
A
#
# COMPACT_ATOMS: atom_id res chain seq x y z
N MET A 1 -82.08 -25.98 91.92
CA MET A 1 -81.72 -26.38 90.54
C MET A 1 -81.98 -25.17 89.67
N LYS A 2 -81.02 -24.33 89.23
CA LYS A 2 -79.70 -24.63 88.60
C LYS A 2 -79.90 -25.66 87.49
N ASP A 3 -79.73 -25.38 86.20
CA ASP A 3 -78.93 -24.39 85.46
C ASP A 3 -79.59 -24.16 84.07
N CYS A 4 -79.23 -23.06 83.39
CA CYS A 4 -79.07 -23.03 81.92
C CYS A 4 -78.51 -21.65 81.50
N ASP A 5 -77.18 -21.64 81.42
CA ASP A 5 -76.33 -21.04 80.40
C ASP A 5 -76.53 -19.57 79.97
N SER A 6 -75.56 -18.82 80.47
CA SER A 6 -75.17 -17.47 80.14
C SER A 6 -74.42 -17.38 78.80
N CYS A 7 -74.67 -16.27 78.10
CA CYS A 7 -73.79 -15.56 77.17
C CYS A 7 -73.25 -16.28 75.92
N LEU A 8 -73.70 -15.83 74.74
CA LEU A 8 -72.84 -15.51 73.58
C LEU A 8 -73.66 -14.89 72.44
N SER A 9 -73.68 -13.57 72.34
CA SER A 9 -73.89 -12.86 71.06
C SER A 9 -73.50 -11.38 71.17
N LEU A 10 -72.89 -10.86 70.11
CA LEU A 10 -72.35 -9.52 69.88
C LEU A 10 -70.96 -9.32 70.52
N THR A 11 -69.87 -9.20 69.75
CA THR A 11 -69.66 -8.23 68.66
C THR A 11 -68.48 -8.68 67.80
N ALA A 12 -68.65 -8.82 66.48
CA ALA A 12 -67.54 -9.01 65.54
C ALA A 12 -67.99 -8.61 64.12
N ASP A 13 -67.93 -7.32 63.79
CA ASP A 13 -68.29 -6.81 62.45
C ASP A 13 -67.32 -5.73 61.90
N ASP A 14 -66.05 -5.67 62.35
CA ASP A 14 -65.13 -4.57 61.97
C ASP A 14 -63.80 -4.95 61.28
N ASP A 15 -63.63 -6.17 60.72
CA ASP A 15 -62.30 -6.62 60.23
C ASP A 15 -62.19 -7.00 58.73
N VAL A 16 -63.18 -6.70 57.88
CA VAL A 16 -63.15 -7.06 56.45
C VAL A 16 -62.65 -5.94 55.52
N HIS A 17 -62.59 -4.67 55.99
CA HIS A 17 -62.19 -3.53 55.14
C HIS A 17 -60.68 -3.25 55.08
N SER A 18 -59.87 -3.80 56.00
CA SER A 18 -58.42 -3.52 56.07
C SER A 18 -57.54 -4.41 55.18
N GLN A 19 -58.04 -5.57 54.73
CA GLN A 19 -57.27 -6.50 53.88
C GLN A 19 -57.36 -6.18 52.38
N SER A 20 -58.42 -5.49 51.93
CA SER A 20 -58.58 -5.12 50.51
C SER A 20 -57.71 -3.93 50.09
N THR A 21 -57.50 -2.97 51.00
CA THR A 21 -56.69 -1.76 50.75
C THR A 21 -55.19 -2.05 50.76
N THR A 22 -54.73 -2.98 51.59
CA THR A 22 -53.33 -3.43 51.65
C THR A 22 -52.92 -4.22 50.41
N ASN A 23 -53.79 -5.09 49.88
CA ASN A 23 -53.56 -5.83 48.63
C ASN A 23 -53.55 -4.92 47.39
N MET A 24 -54.36 -3.85 47.36
CA MET A 24 -54.32 -2.87 46.27
C MET A 24 -53.03 -2.01 46.29
N ALA A 25 -52.56 -1.62 47.48
CA ALA A 25 -51.33 -0.83 47.61
C ALA A 25 -50.08 -1.62 47.22
N THR A 26 -49.97 -2.90 47.62
CA THR A 26 -48.85 -3.77 47.23
C THR A 26 -48.82 -4.06 45.74
N SER A 27 -49.98 -4.31 45.12
CA SER A 27 -50.11 -4.50 43.66
C SER A 27 -49.74 -3.23 42.88
N SER A 28 -50.17 -2.05 43.35
CA SER A 28 -49.83 -0.77 42.74
C SER A 28 -48.33 -0.43 42.84
N ASN A 29 -47.68 -0.79 43.94
CA ASN A 29 -46.23 -0.62 44.11
C ASN A 29 -45.45 -1.53 43.14
N TYR A 30 -45.86 -2.78 43.01
CA TYR A 30 -45.23 -3.75 42.09
C TYR A 30 -45.26 -3.27 40.62
N TRP A 31 -46.38 -2.72 40.15
CA TRP A 31 -46.47 -2.16 38.80
C TRP A 31 -45.57 -0.93 38.56
N GLU A 32 -45.44 -0.04 39.55
CA GLU A 32 -44.52 1.08 39.44
C GLU A 32 -43.05 0.62 39.45
N ASP A 33 -42.73 -0.42 40.21
CA ASP A 33 -41.39 -1.00 40.25
C ASP A 33 -41.02 -1.65 38.90
N LEU A 34 -41.94 -2.40 38.28
CA LEU A 34 -41.74 -2.93 36.92
C LEU A 34 -41.50 -1.81 35.89
N ARG A 35 -42.24 -0.70 35.96
CA ARG A 35 -42.03 0.44 35.05
C ARG A 35 -40.68 1.12 35.27
N LYS A 36 -40.23 1.25 36.52
CA LYS A 36 -38.90 1.78 36.82
C LYS A 36 -37.82 0.86 36.27
N GLU A 37 -37.95 -0.45 36.47
CA GLU A 37 -37.03 -1.46 35.94
C GLU A 37 -36.97 -1.42 34.41
N ALA A 38 -38.11 -1.38 33.72
CA ALA A 38 -38.15 -1.26 32.26
C ALA A 38 -37.46 0.02 31.77
N ARG A 39 -37.74 1.18 32.36
CA ARG A 39 -37.06 2.43 31.99
C ARG A 39 -35.56 2.39 32.24
N GLN A 40 -35.13 1.73 33.32
CA GLN A 40 -33.71 1.55 33.59
C GLN A 40 -33.03 0.69 32.52
N LEU A 41 -33.65 -0.45 32.16
CA LEU A 41 -33.17 -1.32 31.10
C LEU A 41 -33.16 -0.61 29.74
N GLU A 42 -34.20 0.17 29.43
CA GLU A 42 -34.26 0.99 28.20
C GLU A 42 -33.11 1.99 28.11
N ASN A 43 -32.81 2.71 29.21
CA ASN A 43 -31.70 3.67 29.25
C ASN A 43 -30.34 2.98 29.10
N GLU A 44 -30.15 1.84 29.74
CA GLU A 44 -28.92 1.05 29.62
C GLU A 44 -28.74 0.53 28.20
N LEU A 45 -29.84 0.07 27.58
CA LEU A 45 -29.85 -0.42 26.22
C LEU A 45 -29.51 0.68 25.22
N ASP A 46 -30.09 1.88 25.34
CA ASP A 46 -29.75 3.03 24.49
C ASP A 46 -28.26 3.39 24.56
N LEU A 47 -27.72 3.56 25.77
CA LEU A 47 -26.29 3.87 25.98
C LEU A 47 -25.39 2.80 25.36
N LYS A 48 -25.74 1.51 25.56
CA LYS A 48 -24.96 0.40 25.05
C LYS A 48 -25.07 0.30 23.52
N LEU A 49 -26.24 0.52 22.95
CA LEU A 49 -26.48 0.46 21.51
C LEU A 49 -25.72 1.58 20.77
N VAL A 50 -25.69 2.79 21.34
CA VAL A 50 -24.87 3.90 20.84
C VAL A 50 -23.39 3.56 20.89
N SER A 51 -22.90 2.96 21.99
CA SER A 51 -21.51 2.53 22.11
C SER A 51 -21.15 1.42 21.10
N PHE A 52 -22.07 0.48 20.88
CA PHE A 52 -21.92 -0.61 19.93
C PHE A 52 -21.83 -0.09 18.49
N SER A 53 -22.74 0.78 18.08
CA SER A 53 -22.72 1.43 16.77
C SER A 53 -21.42 2.21 16.52
N LYS A 54 -20.90 2.91 17.54
CA LYS A 54 -19.59 3.59 17.46
C LYS A 54 -18.43 2.61 17.27
N LEU A 55 -18.47 1.45 17.95
CA LEU A 55 -17.44 0.42 17.78
C LEU A 55 -17.50 -0.20 16.37
N CYS A 56 -18.70 -0.49 15.84
CA CYS A 56 -18.89 -1.00 14.49
C CYS A 56 -18.39 -0.02 13.41
N THR A 57 -18.69 1.27 13.55
CA THR A 57 -18.23 2.30 12.59
C THR A 57 -16.73 2.57 12.70
N SER A 58 -16.17 2.54 13.93
CA SER A 58 -14.72 2.67 14.16
C SER A 58 -13.94 1.48 13.59
N TYR A 59 -14.52 0.28 13.63
CA TYR A 59 -13.98 -0.94 13.01
C TYR A 59 -13.72 -0.72 11.51
N SER A 60 -14.63 -0.06 10.80
CA SER A 60 -14.46 0.26 9.38
C SER A 60 -13.38 1.33 9.12
N SER A 61 -13.19 2.29 10.03
CA SER A 61 -12.26 3.41 9.83
C SER A 61 -10.80 3.05 10.15
N SER A 62 -10.57 2.21 11.16
CA SER A 62 -9.22 1.85 11.61
C SER A 62 -8.43 1.06 10.56
N ASN A 63 -9.12 0.24 9.75
CA ASN A 63 -8.49 -0.61 8.74
C ASN A 63 -8.07 0.11 7.45
N SER A 64 -8.47 1.37 7.25
CA SER A 64 -7.99 2.18 6.13
C SER A 64 -6.55 2.65 6.32
N ARG A 65 -6.00 2.61 7.54
CA ARG A 65 -4.85 3.44 7.89
C ARG A 65 -3.62 2.69 8.40
N GLU A 66 -3.70 1.41 8.76
CA GLU A 66 -2.54 0.72 9.35
C GLU A 66 -2.49 -0.78 9.00
N GLN A 67 -1.58 -1.16 8.10
CA GLN A 67 -1.23 -2.55 7.76
C GLN A 67 -0.38 -3.24 8.86
N ARG A 68 -0.47 -2.82 10.12
CA ARG A 68 0.46 -3.26 11.17
C ARG A 68 -0.26 -3.43 12.49
N THR A 69 -0.94 -4.55 12.67
CA THR A 69 -0.98 -5.37 13.92
C THR A 69 -2.16 -6.34 13.88
N ARG A 70 -1.93 -7.57 13.43
CA ARG A 70 -2.89 -8.69 13.51
C ARG A 70 -3.38 -9.00 14.93
N ASN A 71 -2.71 -8.48 15.97
CA ASN A 71 -3.08 -8.67 17.37
C ASN A 71 -4.13 -7.65 17.86
N SER A 72 -4.32 -6.54 17.13
CA SER A 72 -5.30 -5.51 17.48
C SER A 72 -6.72 -5.90 17.05
N SER A 73 -6.86 -6.50 15.86
CA SER A 73 -8.16 -6.92 15.31
C SER A 73 -8.85 -7.98 16.18
N SER A 74 -8.11 -9.01 16.61
CA SER A 74 -8.65 -10.08 17.47
C SER A 74 -9.17 -9.57 18.82
N SER A 75 -8.55 -8.52 19.36
CA SER A 75 -8.96 -7.91 20.64
C SER A 75 -10.25 -7.11 20.47
N GLN A 76 -10.41 -6.42 19.35
CA GLN A 76 -11.61 -5.66 19.01
C GLN A 76 -12.80 -6.59 18.69
N ASP A 77 -12.55 -7.72 18.03
CA ASP A 77 -13.56 -8.75 17.76
C ASP A 77 -14.14 -9.34 19.06
N ASN A 78 -13.28 -9.68 20.02
CA ASN A 78 -13.73 -10.20 21.32
C ASN A 78 -14.59 -9.19 22.08
N MET A 79 -14.24 -7.90 22.02
CA MET A 79 -15.02 -6.82 22.64
C MET A 79 -16.40 -6.66 21.98
N LEU A 80 -16.47 -6.77 20.65
CA LEU A 80 -17.72 -6.70 19.91
C LEU A 80 -18.63 -7.89 20.18
N VAL A 81 -18.08 -9.10 20.26
CA VAL A 81 -18.83 -10.31 20.65
C VAL A 81 -19.40 -10.15 22.06
N ALA A 82 -18.59 -9.70 23.03
CA ALA A 82 -19.04 -9.46 24.39
C ALA A 82 -20.19 -8.43 24.46
N MET A 83 -20.05 -7.30 23.76
CA MET A 83 -21.10 -6.27 23.71
C MET A 83 -22.37 -6.77 23.02
N THR A 84 -22.25 -7.61 22.00
CA THR A 84 -23.39 -8.26 21.34
C THR A 84 -24.15 -9.15 22.32
N THR A 85 -23.44 -9.99 23.09
CA THR A 85 -24.07 -10.87 24.08
C THR A 85 -24.75 -10.09 25.21
N GLU A 86 -24.16 -8.98 25.64
CA GLU A 86 -24.73 -8.12 26.68
C GLU A 86 -26.00 -7.41 26.19
N LEU A 87 -26.02 -6.88 24.97
CA LEU A 87 -27.22 -6.30 24.35
C LEU A 87 -28.34 -7.34 24.20
N GLN A 88 -28.02 -8.57 23.82
CA GLN A 88 -28.99 -9.67 23.77
C GLN A 88 -29.58 -9.97 25.15
N GLN A 89 -28.74 -9.96 26.19
CA GLN A 89 -29.19 -10.17 27.57
C GLN A 89 -30.09 -9.02 28.05
N LEU A 90 -29.75 -7.77 27.75
CA LEU A 90 -30.57 -6.61 28.09
C LEU A 90 -31.94 -6.65 27.37
N LEU A 91 -31.96 -6.98 26.08
CA LEU A 91 -33.21 -7.19 25.33
C LEU A 91 -34.07 -8.31 25.93
N ALA A 92 -33.45 -9.44 26.30
CA ALA A 92 -34.16 -10.55 26.92
C ALA A 92 -34.74 -10.16 28.31
N ASN A 93 -33.98 -9.41 29.10
CA ASN A 93 -34.44 -8.92 30.40
C ASN A 93 -35.61 -7.93 30.24
N LEU A 94 -35.52 -6.99 29.30
CA LEU A 94 -36.60 -6.04 29.04
C LEU A 94 -37.87 -6.75 28.52
N SER A 95 -37.70 -7.78 27.68
CA SER A 95 -38.81 -8.66 27.30
C SER A 95 -39.45 -9.34 28.51
N ALA A 96 -38.65 -9.91 29.40
CA ALA A 96 -39.16 -10.57 30.60
C ALA A 96 -39.90 -9.61 31.54
N VAL A 97 -39.43 -8.36 31.67
CA VAL A 97 -40.14 -7.31 32.43
C VAL A 97 -41.45 -6.93 31.75
N ASN A 98 -41.47 -6.80 30.42
CA ASN A 98 -42.69 -6.56 29.66
C ASN A 98 -43.70 -7.71 29.77
N ASP A 99 -43.24 -8.96 29.87
CA ASP A 99 -44.09 -10.12 30.08
C ASP A 99 -44.71 -10.12 31.49
N LYS A 100 -43.92 -9.80 32.52
CA LYS A 100 -44.43 -9.59 33.90
C LYS A 100 -45.45 -8.45 33.96
N MET A 101 -45.21 -7.37 33.24
CA MET A 101 -46.19 -6.28 33.12
C MET A 101 -47.47 -6.75 32.43
N ALA A 102 -47.38 -7.60 31.39
CA ALA A 102 -48.53 -8.17 30.71
C ALA A 102 -49.34 -9.13 31.58
N GLU A 103 -48.67 -9.92 32.42
CA GLU A 103 -49.32 -10.79 33.41
C GLU A 103 -50.07 -9.95 34.45
N TYR A 104 -49.45 -8.87 34.95
CA TYR A 104 -50.08 -7.94 35.86
C TYR A 104 -51.34 -7.30 35.27
N THR A 105 -51.28 -6.83 34.01
CA THR A 105 -52.44 -6.22 33.35
C THR A 105 -53.54 -7.23 33.00
N SER A 106 -53.21 -8.52 32.88
CA SER A 106 -54.15 -9.61 32.62
C SER A 106 -54.81 -10.17 33.89
N THR A 107 -54.38 -9.73 35.08
CA THR A 107 -54.91 -10.21 36.36
C THR A 107 -56.40 -9.85 36.51
N PRO A 108 -57.29 -10.83 36.79
CA PRO A 108 -58.73 -10.60 36.96
C PRO A 108 -59.00 -9.57 38.07
N GLY A 109 -59.69 -8.48 37.73
CA GLY A 109 -60.01 -7.38 38.66
C GLY A 109 -59.25 -6.07 38.38
N VAL A 110 -58.05 -6.12 37.78
CA VAL A 110 -57.26 -4.93 37.40
C VAL A 110 -57.56 -4.48 35.96
N SER A 111 -57.92 -5.43 35.09
CA SER A 111 -58.08 -5.23 33.64
C SER A 111 -59.31 -4.44 33.21
N SER A 112 -60.39 -4.39 34.00
CA SER A 112 -61.68 -3.84 33.56
C SER A 112 -61.76 -2.30 33.51
N HIS A 113 -60.77 -1.57 34.05
CA HIS A 113 -60.87 -0.11 34.18
C HIS A 113 -59.59 0.69 33.87
N ASN A 114 -58.53 0.06 33.38
CA ASN A 114 -57.20 0.70 33.30
C ASN A 114 -56.64 0.77 31.88
N ALA A 115 -57.34 1.46 30.98
CA ALA A 115 -56.86 1.75 29.61
C ALA A 115 -55.45 2.39 29.60
N ALA A 116 -55.13 3.19 30.61
CA ALA A 116 -53.80 3.78 30.79
C ALA A 116 -52.68 2.74 31.02
N LEU A 117 -52.96 1.65 31.76
CA LEU A 117 -51.99 0.57 31.99
C LEU A 117 -51.71 -0.19 30.69
N MET A 118 -52.77 -0.49 29.93
CA MET A 118 -52.66 -1.18 28.64
C MET A 118 -51.88 -0.34 27.62
N HIS A 119 -52.15 0.97 27.55
CA HIS A 119 -51.41 1.88 26.69
C HIS A 119 -49.92 1.96 27.10
N THR A 120 -49.64 2.00 28.39
CA THR A 120 -48.25 2.04 28.89
C THR A 120 -47.49 0.76 28.57
N LEU A 121 -48.10 -0.41 28.77
CA LEU A 121 -47.53 -1.69 28.37
C LEU A 121 -47.29 -1.75 26.85
N GLN A 122 -48.26 -1.30 26.06
CA GLN A 122 -48.12 -1.25 24.61
C GLN A 122 -46.92 -0.39 24.21
N ARG A 123 -46.76 0.79 24.84
CA ARG A 123 -45.60 1.66 24.60
C ARG A 123 -44.27 0.96 24.90
N HIS A 124 -44.16 0.26 26.03
CA HIS A 124 -42.95 -0.50 26.37
C HIS A 124 -42.67 -1.64 25.39
N ARG A 125 -43.70 -2.29 24.84
CA ARG A 125 -43.55 -3.30 23.77
C ARG A 125 -43.05 -2.69 22.47
N ASP A 126 -43.61 -1.54 22.07
CA ASP A 126 -43.18 -0.82 20.87
C ASP A 126 -41.72 -0.38 21.00
N ILE A 127 -41.32 0.17 22.16
CA ILE A 127 -39.93 0.56 22.48
C ILE A 127 -38.99 -0.65 22.39
N LEU A 128 -39.36 -1.78 22.99
CA LEU A 128 -38.57 -3.02 22.92
C LEU A 128 -38.39 -3.49 21.47
N GLN A 129 -39.44 -3.39 20.65
CA GLN A 129 -39.39 -3.76 19.24
C GLN A 129 -38.45 -2.82 18.46
N ASP A 130 -38.52 -1.52 18.69
CA ASP A 130 -37.63 -0.52 18.07
C ASP A 130 -36.16 -0.81 18.40
N TYR A 131 -35.85 -1.08 19.68
CA TYR A 131 -34.50 -1.44 20.11
C TYR A 131 -34.04 -2.77 19.52
N THR A 132 -34.91 -3.76 19.45
CA THR A 132 -34.61 -5.06 18.82
C THR A 132 -34.29 -4.88 17.34
N HIS A 133 -35.02 -4.01 16.65
CA HIS A 133 -34.78 -3.72 15.23
C HIS A 133 -33.43 -3.01 15.03
N GLU A 134 -33.17 -1.94 15.77
CA GLU A 134 -31.91 -1.20 15.66
C GLU A 134 -30.69 -2.04 16.07
N PHE A 135 -30.84 -2.95 17.05
CA PHE A 135 -29.82 -3.93 17.38
C PHE A 135 -29.49 -4.84 16.19
N HIS A 136 -30.49 -5.49 15.60
CA HIS A 136 -30.26 -6.40 14.46
C HIS A 136 -29.71 -5.67 13.24
N LYS A 137 -30.17 -4.44 12.98
CA LYS A 137 -29.64 -3.59 11.91
C LYS A 137 -28.16 -3.29 12.11
N THR A 138 -27.77 -2.87 13.31
CA THR A 138 -26.37 -2.58 13.65
C THR A 138 -25.51 -3.85 13.60
N GLN A 139 -26.05 -4.97 14.10
CA GLN A 139 -25.39 -6.27 14.07
C GLN A 139 -25.18 -6.77 12.62
N SER A 140 -26.19 -6.67 11.76
CA SER A 140 -26.09 -7.05 10.34
C SER A 140 -25.07 -6.18 9.59
N ASN A 141 -25.02 -4.89 9.90
CA ASN A 141 -24.01 -3.99 9.35
C ASN A 141 -22.60 -4.44 9.74
N PHE A 142 -22.39 -4.80 11.00
CA PHE A 142 -21.11 -5.33 11.48
C PHE A 142 -20.70 -6.62 10.77
N PHE A 143 -21.61 -7.60 10.63
CA PHE A 143 -21.31 -8.83 9.91
C PHE A 143 -20.91 -8.57 8.45
N SER A 144 -21.60 -7.65 7.78
CA SER A 144 -21.27 -7.26 6.40
C SER A 144 -19.89 -6.60 6.30
N LEU A 145 -19.53 -5.76 7.28
CA LEU A 145 -18.20 -5.15 7.36
C LEU A 145 -17.10 -6.17 7.61
N ARG A 146 -17.36 -7.17 8.46
CA ARG A 146 -16.45 -8.26 8.76
C ARG A 146 -16.25 -9.18 7.56
N GLU A 147 -17.31 -9.60 6.88
CA GLU A 147 -17.21 -10.43 5.67
C GLU A 147 -16.38 -9.73 4.60
N ARG A 148 -16.60 -8.43 4.39
CA ARG A 148 -15.77 -7.62 3.49
C ARG A 148 -14.29 -7.65 3.89
N GLU A 149 -14.00 -7.62 5.19
CA GLU A 149 -12.63 -7.69 5.71
C GLU A 149 -12.02 -9.08 5.51
N ASP A 150 -12.73 -10.15 5.82
CA ASP A 150 -12.27 -11.53 5.61
C ASP A 150 -11.92 -11.78 4.13
N LEU A 151 -12.76 -11.27 3.22
CA LEU A 151 -12.52 -11.33 1.77
C LEU A 151 -11.28 -10.53 1.35
N LEU A 152 -11.16 -9.28 1.80
CA LEU A 152 -9.98 -8.43 1.49
C LEU A 152 -8.70 -8.99 2.12
N GLY A 153 -8.78 -9.55 3.32
CA GLY A 153 -7.69 -10.21 4.01
C GLY A 153 -7.23 -11.47 3.26
N SER A 154 -8.15 -12.22 2.66
CA SER A 154 -7.81 -13.35 1.79
C SER A 154 -7.11 -12.88 0.51
N VAL A 155 -7.69 -11.93 -0.21
CA VAL A 155 -7.09 -11.38 -1.43
C VAL A 155 -5.71 -10.80 -1.15
N HIS A 156 -5.52 -10.11 -0.03
CA HIS A 156 -4.21 -9.56 0.34
C HIS A 156 -3.20 -10.66 0.67
N ARG A 157 -3.60 -11.74 1.34
CA ARG A 157 -2.74 -12.92 1.54
C ARG A 157 -2.37 -13.58 0.22
N ASP A 158 -3.34 -13.72 -0.69
CA ASP A 158 -3.12 -14.32 -2.00
C ASP A 158 -2.18 -13.44 -2.84
N ILE A 159 -2.37 -12.12 -2.84
CA ILE A 159 -1.47 -11.15 -3.49
C ILE A 159 -0.07 -11.21 -2.87
N GLU A 160 0.05 -11.23 -1.53
CA GLU A 160 1.35 -11.30 -0.88
C GLU A 160 2.04 -12.65 -1.18
N SER A 161 1.28 -13.75 -1.22
CA SER A 161 1.80 -15.07 -1.59
C SER A 161 2.23 -15.12 -3.06
N TYR A 162 1.47 -14.49 -3.95
CA TYR A 162 1.80 -14.36 -5.35
C TYR A 162 3.05 -13.51 -5.51
N LYS A 163 3.12 -12.33 -4.88
CA LYS A 163 4.31 -11.45 -4.89
C LYS A 163 5.54 -12.14 -4.31
N SER A 164 5.38 -12.93 -3.24
CA SER A 164 6.46 -13.68 -2.60
C SER A 164 6.94 -14.85 -3.47
N SER A 165 6.04 -15.59 -4.11
CA SER A 165 6.40 -16.69 -5.03
C SER A 165 6.94 -16.16 -6.37
N SER A 166 6.36 -15.06 -6.88
CA SER A 166 6.88 -14.27 -7.98
C SER A 166 8.21 -13.61 -7.63
N GLY A 167 8.61 -13.45 -6.36
CA GLY A 167 9.96 -13.00 -6.03
C GLY A 167 11.05 -13.92 -6.58
N VAL A 168 10.77 -15.21 -6.73
CA VAL A 168 11.71 -16.19 -7.30
C VAL A 168 11.65 -16.18 -8.85
N ASN A 169 10.44 -16.13 -9.42
CA ASN A 169 10.24 -16.13 -10.87
C ASN A 169 10.52 -14.76 -11.52
N ASN A 170 10.11 -13.65 -10.88
CA ASN A 170 10.42 -12.28 -11.31
C ASN A 170 11.89 -11.97 -11.12
N ARG A 171 12.59 -12.45 -10.07
CA ARG A 171 14.05 -12.26 -9.99
C ARG A 171 14.74 -12.88 -11.21
N LYS A 172 14.28 -14.05 -11.67
CA LYS A 172 14.79 -14.68 -12.90
C LYS A 172 14.45 -13.84 -14.15
N THR A 173 13.21 -13.36 -14.26
CA THR A 173 12.77 -12.50 -15.39
C THR A 173 13.48 -11.14 -15.41
N GLU A 174 13.61 -10.46 -14.27
CA GLU A 174 14.35 -9.21 -14.11
C GLU A 174 15.83 -9.39 -14.46
N LEU A 175 16.43 -10.53 -14.09
CA LEU A 175 17.80 -10.85 -14.45
C LEU A 175 17.95 -11.02 -15.97
N PHE A 176 17.03 -11.71 -16.65
CA PHE A 176 17.04 -11.82 -18.11
C PHE A 176 16.78 -10.48 -18.81
N LEU A 177 15.88 -9.65 -18.30
CA LEU A 177 15.63 -8.32 -18.85
C LEU A 177 16.87 -7.43 -18.73
N LYS A 178 17.55 -7.49 -17.59
CA LYS A 178 18.80 -6.77 -17.37
C LYS A 178 19.92 -7.29 -18.28
N GLU A 179 20.04 -8.60 -18.45
CA GLU A 179 21.00 -9.20 -19.39
C GLU A 179 20.73 -8.75 -20.83
N HIS A 180 19.47 -8.70 -21.24
CA HIS A 180 19.09 -8.23 -22.57
C HIS A 180 19.44 -6.75 -22.78
N GLU A 181 19.27 -5.90 -21.77
CA GLU A 181 19.73 -4.50 -21.81
C GLU A 181 21.26 -4.41 -21.93
N HIS A 182 22.01 -5.22 -21.18
CA HIS A 182 23.46 -5.29 -21.28
C HIS A 182 23.93 -5.74 -22.67
N LEU A 183 23.27 -6.75 -23.27
CA LEU A 183 23.57 -7.21 -24.62
C LEU A 183 23.33 -6.09 -25.65
N ARG A 184 22.19 -5.40 -25.56
CA ARG A 184 21.89 -4.29 -26.48
C ARG A 184 22.88 -3.14 -26.35
N ASN A 185 23.30 -2.80 -25.13
CA ASN A 185 24.31 -1.79 -24.90
C ASN A 185 25.68 -2.24 -25.44
N SER A 186 26.04 -3.52 -25.24
CA SER A 186 27.27 -4.10 -25.79
C SER A 186 27.28 -4.08 -27.32
N ASP A 187 26.16 -4.38 -27.97
CA ASP A 187 26.02 -4.37 -29.43
C ASP A 187 26.29 -2.97 -30.00
N SER A 188 25.67 -1.94 -29.41
CA SER A 188 25.91 -0.55 -29.76
C SER A 188 27.38 -0.12 -29.53
N LEU A 189 28.01 -0.56 -28.44
CA LEU A 189 29.43 -0.27 -28.19
C LEU A 189 30.34 -0.95 -29.22
N ILE A 190 30.01 -2.17 -29.64
CA ILE A 190 30.74 -2.91 -30.68
C ILE A 190 30.61 -2.18 -32.01
N ASP A 191 29.41 -1.74 -32.40
CA ASP A 191 29.20 -0.97 -33.64
C ASP A 191 30.01 0.32 -33.65
N ASN A 192 30.05 1.04 -32.53
CA ASN A 192 30.89 2.23 -32.38
C ASN A 192 32.38 1.89 -32.49
N ALA A 193 32.84 0.81 -31.86
CA ALA A 193 34.23 0.36 -31.96
C ALA A 193 34.62 -0.04 -33.39
N ILE A 194 33.74 -0.73 -34.12
CA ILE A 194 33.92 -1.08 -35.53
C ILE A 194 34.01 0.19 -36.38
N SER A 195 33.11 1.15 -36.16
CA SER A 195 33.11 2.44 -36.87
C SER A 195 34.42 3.21 -36.64
N ILE A 196 34.89 3.31 -35.40
CA ILE A 196 36.17 3.95 -35.07
C ILE A 196 37.34 3.20 -35.73
N ALA A 197 37.34 1.87 -35.69
CA ALA A 197 38.38 1.05 -36.30
C ALA A 197 38.41 1.22 -37.84
N MET A 198 37.25 1.29 -38.48
CA MET A 198 37.12 1.55 -39.92
C MET A 198 37.65 2.94 -40.28
N ALA A 199 37.21 3.98 -39.57
CA ALA A 199 37.68 5.35 -39.77
C ALA A 199 39.20 5.46 -39.58
N THR A 200 39.74 4.77 -38.56
CA THR A 200 41.18 4.73 -38.29
C THR A 200 41.95 4.00 -39.41
N LYS A 201 41.43 2.87 -39.89
CA LYS A 201 42.01 2.12 -41.02
C LYS A 201 42.04 2.97 -42.28
N GLU A 202 40.96 3.68 -42.59
CA GLU A 202 40.89 4.58 -43.74
C GLU A 202 41.90 5.73 -43.60
N ASN A 203 41.99 6.34 -42.42
CA ASN A 203 42.97 7.40 -42.14
C ASN A 203 44.43 6.90 -42.29
N ILE A 204 44.76 5.73 -41.76
CA ILE A 204 46.11 5.13 -41.93
C ILE A 204 46.39 4.82 -43.40
N THR A 205 45.39 4.32 -44.14
CA THR A 205 45.52 4.02 -45.56
C THR A 205 45.76 5.29 -46.36
N PHE A 206 45.03 6.37 -46.05
CA PHE A 206 45.23 7.69 -46.64
C PHE A 206 46.62 8.26 -46.32
N GLN A 207 47.04 8.21 -45.04
CA GLN A 207 48.37 8.64 -44.62
C GLN A 207 49.49 7.87 -45.33
N ARG A 208 49.34 6.56 -45.52
CA ARG A 208 50.29 5.76 -46.30
C ARG A 208 50.37 6.22 -47.76
N GLY A 209 49.24 6.56 -48.38
CA GLY A 209 49.21 7.16 -49.71
C GLY A 209 49.95 8.50 -49.78
N MET A 210 49.69 9.37 -48.80
CA MET A 210 50.39 10.66 -48.66
C MET A 210 51.90 10.49 -48.47
N LEU A 211 52.33 9.59 -47.58
CA LEU A 211 53.74 9.29 -47.37
C LEU A 211 54.41 8.74 -48.62
N LYS A 212 53.74 7.88 -49.39
CA LYS A 212 54.24 7.44 -50.70
C LYS A 212 54.41 8.61 -51.67
N SER A 213 53.47 9.55 -51.72
CA SER A 213 53.60 10.75 -52.56
C SER A 213 54.72 11.68 -52.09
N ILE A 214 54.95 11.81 -50.79
CA ILE A 214 56.07 12.57 -50.25
C ILE A 214 57.38 11.87 -50.61
N GLN A 215 57.44 10.54 -50.43
CA GLN A 215 58.60 9.73 -50.79
C GLN A 215 58.97 9.91 -52.27
N THR A 216 58.01 9.81 -53.19
CA THR A 216 58.30 10.02 -54.62
C THR A 216 58.82 11.42 -54.89
N ARG A 217 58.21 12.46 -54.31
CA ARG A 217 58.71 13.85 -54.44
C ARG A 217 60.13 14.02 -53.87
N VAL A 218 60.41 13.50 -52.68
CA VAL A 218 61.76 13.54 -52.10
C VAL A 218 62.76 12.79 -52.97
N THR A 219 62.40 11.62 -53.50
CA THR A 219 63.26 10.88 -54.43
C THR A 219 63.54 11.69 -55.70
N THR A 220 62.54 12.38 -56.27
CA THR A 220 62.76 13.25 -57.45
C THR A 220 63.68 14.43 -57.13
N LEU A 221 63.48 15.09 -55.98
CA LEU A 221 64.36 16.19 -55.55
C LEU A 221 65.79 15.71 -55.31
N ALA A 222 65.95 14.54 -54.66
CA ALA A 222 67.27 13.93 -54.44
C ALA A 222 67.96 13.59 -55.75
N SER A 223 67.24 13.11 -56.77
CA SER A 223 67.82 12.85 -58.10
C SER A 223 68.25 14.15 -58.77
N ILE A 224 67.43 15.21 -58.74
CA ILE A 224 67.79 16.52 -59.29
C ILE A 224 69.06 17.09 -58.62
N LEU A 225 69.11 17.04 -57.28
CA LEU A 225 70.28 17.50 -56.53
C LEU A 225 71.53 16.67 -56.84
N PHE A 226 71.38 15.36 -56.99
CA PHE A 226 72.48 14.48 -57.39
C PHE A 226 73.01 14.86 -58.78
N TYR A 227 72.14 15.04 -59.78
CA TYR A 227 72.55 15.49 -61.12
C TYR A 227 73.26 16.84 -61.09
N HIS A 228 72.73 17.82 -60.35
CA HIS A 228 73.36 19.14 -60.24
C HIS A 228 74.72 19.06 -59.55
N PHE A 229 74.81 18.28 -58.46
CA PHE A 229 76.07 18.05 -57.76
C PHE A 229 77.10 17.35 -58.64
N SER A 230 76.70 16.31 -59.39
CA SER A 230 77.56 15.66 -60.39
C SER A 230 78.03 16.62 -61.47
N SER A 231 77.14 17.49 -61.98
CA SER A 231 77.49 18.52 -62.96
C SER A 231 78.49 19.54 -62.39
N LEU A 232 78.26 20.03 -61.16
CA LEU A 232 79.17 20.95 -60.48
C LEU A 232 80.54 20.31 -60.22
N LEU A 233 80.58 19.05 -59.77
CA LEU A 233 81.85 18.31 -59.61
C LEU A 233 82.61 18.18 -60.94
N THR A 234 81.91 17.92 -62.04
CA THR A 234 82.52 17.87 -63.38
C THR A 234 83.06 19.23 -63.80
N LEU A 235 82.29 20.31 -63.61
CA LEU A 235 82.75 21.67 -63.90
C LEU A 235 83.96 22.07 -63.04
N TYR A 236 83.93 21.76 -61.73
CA TYR A 236 85.05 22.02 -60.83
C TYR A 236 86.34 21.31 -61.30
N LYS A 237 86.24 20.04 -61.70
CA LYS A 237 87.37 19.31 -62.28
C LYS A 237 87.89 19.97 -63.55
N ASN A 238 87.01 20.37 -64.47
CA ASN A 238 87.39 20.99 -65.74
C ASN A 238 88.06 22.37 -65.55
N VAL A 239 87.55 23.21 -64.64
CA VAL A 239 88.12 24.53 -64.34
C VAL A 239 89.51 24.40 -63.69
N ASN A 240 89.70 23.44 -62.77
CA ASN A 240 90.99 23.27 -62.08
C ASN A 240 92.07 22.64 -63.00
N VAL A 241 91.68 21.85 -64.01
CA VAL A 241 92.61 21.28 -65.01
C VAL A 241 93.02 22.31 -66.08
N HIS A 242 92.18 23.28 -66.38
CA HIS A 242 92.43 24.33 -67.37
C HIS A 242 93.73 25.15 -67.16
N PRO A 243 94.10 25.62 -65.95
CA PRO A 243 95.36 26.34 -65.74
C PRO A 243 96.60 25.47 -65.97
N TYR A 244 96.53 24.15 -65.70
CA TYR A 244 97.64 23.24 -65.99
C TYR A 244 97.82 23.02 -67.49
N LEU A 245 96.73 22.83 -68.23
CA LEU A 245 96.79 22.74 -69.69
C LEU A 245 97.30 24.04 -70.34
N ASN A 246 96.82 25.21 -69.88
CA ASN A 246 97.30 26.50 -70.40
C ASN A 246 98.77 26.76 -70.05
N ALA A 247 99.24 26.35 -68.86
CA ALA A 247 100.64 26.45 -68.49
C ALA A 247 101.54 25.55 -69.37
N THR A 248 101.12 24.31 -69.64
CA THR A 248 101.85 23.41 -70.54
C THR A 248 101.85 23.90 -72.00
N ILE A 249 100.71 24.40 -72.50
CA ILE A 249 100.61 24.96 -73.86
C ILE A 249 101.48 26.22 -74.00
N ASN A 250 101.44 27.14 -73.03
CA ASN A 250 102.30 28.32 -73.03
C ASN A 250 103.79 27.94 -72.97
N HIS A 251 104.16 26.97 -72.13
CA HIS A 251 105.54 26.46 -72.06
C HIS A 251 106.00 25.82 -73.38
N MET A 252 105.15 25.05 -74.07
CA MET A 252 105.47 24.49 -75.38
C MET A 252 105.58 25.56 -76.47
N THR A 253 104.79 26.64 -76.37
CA THR A 253 104.81 27.75 -77.34
C THR A 253 106.05 28.63 -77.17
N THR A 254 106.47 28.93 -75.93
CA THR A 254 107.71 29.66 -75.64
C THR A 254 108.95 28.86 -76.03
N HIS A 255 108.98 27.54 -75.81
CA HIS A 255 110.08 26.69 -76.25
C HIS A 255 110.22 26.63 -77.79
N LYS A 256 109.10 26.59 -78.52
CA LYS A 256 109.12 26.65 -80.00
C LYS A 256 109.61 28.00 -80.53
N LEU A 257 109.23 29.12 -79.88
CA LEU A 257 109.71 30.45 -80.24
C LEU A 257 111.22 30.62 -79.93
N SER A 258 111.73 30.03 -78.85
CA SER A 258 113.16 30.08 -78.48
C SER A 258 114.07 29.22 -79.37
N MET A 259 113.57 28.18 -80.04
CA MET A 259 114.37 27.34 -80.93
C MET A 259 114.35 27.81 -82.40
N SER A 260 113.66 28.91 -82.70
CA SER A 260 113.52 29.46 -84.06
C SER A 260 114.27 30.77 -84.28
N VAL A 261 115.14 31.19 -83.34
CA VAL A 261 116.07 32.33 -83.41
C VAL A 261 117.49 31.80 -83.27
#